data_AF-A0A2S2CRH3-F1
#
_entry.id   AF-A0A2S2CRH3-F1
#
_cell.length_a   1.000
_cell.length_b   1.000
_cell.length_c   1.000
_cell.angle_alpha   90.00
_cell.angle_beta   90.00
_cell.angle_gamma   90.00
#
_symmetry.space_group_name_H-M   'P 1'
#
loop_
_entity.id
_entity.type
_entity.pdbx_description
1 polymer ?
#
loop_
_entity_poly.entity_id
_entity_poly.type
_entity_poly.pdbx_seq_one_letter_code
_entity_poly.pdbx_strand_id
1 'polypeptide(L)'
;MQDFAMDHVRSFIARPRVAEMQARGWRIVGPGEEGSLLMEGPQPGGRPEPVGLFVGDLFDEMIARALARADAADAMTAAPHEARPHRRAA
;
A
#
# COMPACT_ATOMS: atom_id res chain seq x y z
N MET A 1 -20.36 25.61 28.44
CA MET A 1 -20.33 25.23 27.02
C MET A 1 -20.22 23.71 27.02
N GLN A 2 -21.31 22.99 26.72
CA GLN A 2 -21.30 21.53 26.72
C GLN A 2 -20.52 21.11 25.47
N ASP A 3 -19.29 20.62 25.66
CA ASP A 3 -18.59 19.87 24.62
C ASP A 3 -19.46 18.65 24.33
N PHE A 4 -20.18 18.68 23.21
CA PHE A 4 -20.82 17.50 22.67
C PHE A 4 -19.69 16.57 22.24
N ALA A 5 -19.22 15.72 23.14
CA ALA A 5 -18.45 14.55 22.78
C ALA A 5 -19.34 13.74 21.84
N MET A 6 -19.17 13.96 20.53
CA MET A 6 -19.90 13.24 19.49
C MET A 6 -19.50 11.78 19.64
N ASP A 7 -20.40 10.97 20.20
CA ASP A 7 -20.12 9.57 20.51
C ASP A 7 -19.60 8.86 19.26
N HIS A 8 -18.32 8.51 19.27
CA HIS A 8 -17.76 7.70 18.21
C HIS A 8 -18.39 6.31 18.24
N VAL A 9 -18.91 5.86 17.11
CA VAL A 9 -19.53 4.53 17.00
C VAL A 9 -18.44 3.47 17.11
N ARG A 10 -18.50 2.62 18.14
CA ARG A 10 -17.57 1.48 18.31
C ARG A 10 -18.24 0.16 17.96
N SER A 11 -17.51 -0.72 17.29
CA SER A 11 -18.02 -2.02 16.87
C SER A 11 -16.91 -3.06 16.75
N PHE A 12 -17.25 -4.33 16.96
CA PHE A 12 -16.36 -5.45 16.68
C PHE A 12 -16.44 -5.82 15.20
N ILE A 13 -15.31 -5.71 14.51
CA ILE A 13 -15.20 -5.98 13.09
C ILE A 13 -14.42 -7.27 12.88
N ALA A 14 -15.00 -8.21 12.13
CA ALA A 14 -14.30 -9.44 11.76
C ALA A 14 -12.99 -9.12 11.04
N ARG A 15 -11.89 -9.82 11.41
CA ARG A 15 -10.53 -9.65 10.87
C ARG A 15 -10.48 -9.52 9.34
N PRO A 16 -11.21 -10.34 8.55
CA PRO A 16 -11.18 -10.21 7.09
C PRO A 16 -11.73 -8.88 6.56
N ARG A 17 -12.58 -8.18 7.32
CA ARG A 17 -13.21 -6.91 6.90
C ARG A 17 -12.48 -5.67 7.40
N VAL A 18 -11.43 -5.83 8.20
CA VAL A 18 -10.70 -4.71 8.82
C VAL A 18 -10.14 -3.76 7.77
N ALA A 19 -9.54 -4.26 6.69
CA ALA A 19 -9.00 -3.43 5.61
C ALA A 19 -10.11 -2.63 4.89
N GLU A 20 -11.26 -3.26 4.64
CA GLU A 20 -12.43 -2.59 4.06
C GLU A 20 -12.93 -1.45 4.98
N MET A 21 -13.01 -1.70 6.28
CA MET A 21 -13.50 -0.70 7.24
C MET A 21 -12.50 0.45 7.40
N GLN A 22 -11.19 0.18 7.40
CA GLN A 22 -10.17 1.23 7.40
C GLN A 22 -10.25 2.13 6.17
N ALA A 23 -10.49 1.56 4.98
CA ALA A 23 -10.71 2.35 3.76
C ALA A 23 -11.96 3.24 3.84
N ARG A 24 -12.95 2.87 4.65
CA ARG A 24 -14.15 3.67 4.96
C ARG A 24 -13.95 4.65 6.13
N GLY A 25 -12.73 4.80 6.64
CA GLY A 25 -12.38 5.74 7.70
C GLY A 25 -12.58 5.20 9.12
N TRP A 26 -12.74 3.89 9.30
CA TRP A 26 -12.75 3.27 10.63
C TRP A 26 -11.33 3.09 11.17
N ARG A 27 -11.14 3.25 12.48
CA ARG A 27 -9.84 3.14 13.16
C ARG A 27 -9.85 1.97 14.15
N ILE A 28 -8.75 1.24 14.25
CA ILE A 28 -8.61 0.18 15.27
C ILE A 28 -8.35 0.85 16.62
N VAL A 29 -9.12 0.46 17.64
CA VAL A 29 -8.97 1.00 19.01
C VAL A 29 -8.53 -0.04 20.02
N GLY A 30 -8.60 -1.32 19.68
CA GLY A 30 -8.13 -2.37 20.59
C GLY A 30 -8.37 -3.79 20.09
N PRO A 31 -7.92 -4.78 20.87
CA PRO A 31 -8.23 -6.17 20.61
C PRO A 31 -9.75 -6.39 20.68
N GLY A 32 -10.25 -7.22 19.77
CA GLY A 32 -11.61 -7.73 19.81
C GLY A 32 -11.68 -9.14 20.41
N GLU A 33 -12.81 -9.79 20.20
CA GLU A 33 -12.97 -11.23 20.43
C GLU A 33 -12.26 -12.06 19.34
N GLU A 34 -12.29 -13.38 19.46
CA GLU A 34 -11.65 -14.30 18.53
C GLU A 34 -12.09 -14.04 17.08
N GLY A 35 -11.12 -13.73 16.21
CA GLY A 35 -11.40 -13.40 14.82
C GLY A 35 -11.93 -11.97 14.58
N SER A 36 -11.95 -11.08 15.57
CA SER A 36 -12.42 -9.69 15.43
C SER A 36 -11.46 -8.66 16.04
N LEU A 37 -11.66 -7.38 15.69
CA LEU A 37 -10.99 -6.23 16.28
C LEU A 37 -12.03 -5.19 16.69
N LEU A 38 -11.81 -4.52 17.83
CA LEU A 38 -12.63 -3.38 18.21
C LEU A 38 -12.19 -2.18 17.36
N MET A 39 -13.13 -1.64 16.59
CA MET A 39 -12.91 -0.49 15.71
C MET A 39 -13.89 0.64 16.04
N GLU A 40 -13.45 1.86 15.78
CA GLU A 40 -14.18 3.10 15.93
C GLU A 40 -14.46 3.70 14.56
N GLY A 41 -15.72 4.03 14.30
CA GLY A 41 -16.18 4.57 13.03
C GLY A 41 -15.72 6.00 12.77
N PRO A 42 -15.83 6.46 11.51
CA PRO A 42 -15.48 7.82 11.15
C PRO A 42 -16.32 8.81 11.96
N GLN A 43 -15.67 9.85 12.47
CA GLN A 43 -16.38 10.87 13.22
C GLN A 43 -17.33 11.64 12.28
N PRO A 44 -18.65 11.70 12.58
CA PRO A 44 -19.56 12.50 11.78
C PRO A 44 -19.12 13.98 11.84
N GLY A 45 -18.67 14.52 10.70
CA GLY A 45 -18.14 15.87 10.58
C GLY A 45 -16.62 16.03 10.79
N GLY A 46 -15.89 14.94 11.07
CA GLY A 46 -14.43 14.94 11.16
C GLY A 46 -13.78 14.87 9.77
N ARG A 47 -12.70 15.62 9.56
CA ARG A 47 -11.88 15.54 8.34
C ARG A 47 -11.28 14.12 8.27
N PRO A 48 -11.42 13.36 7.17
CA PRO A 48 -10.79 12.05 7.06
C PRO A 48 -9.27 12.23 7.15
N GLU A 49 -8.63 11.55 8.10
CA GLU A 49 -7.17 11.39 8.14
C GLU A 49 -6.73 10.69 6.85
N PRO A 50 -5.83 11.29 6.06
CA PRO A 50 -5.55 10.80 4.72
C PRO A 50 -4.71 9.52 4.78
N VAL A 51 -5.38 8.39 4.62
CA VAL A 51 -4.78 7.09 4.24
C VAL A 51 -3.93 7.20 2.96
N GLY A 52 -4.09 8.31 2.20
CA GLY A 52 -3.34 8.61 0.99
C GLY A 52 -1.82 8.74 1.15
N LEU A 53 -1.30 9.01 2.35
CA LEU A 53 0.16 9.11 2.55
C LEU A 53 0.86 7.74 2.41
N PHE A 54 0.26 6.67 2.95
CA PHE A 54 0.89 5.35 2.94
C PHE A 54 0.74 4.59 1.60
N VAL A 55 -0.29 4.91 0.81
CA VAL A 55 -0.53 4.25 -0.49
C VAL A 55 0.32 4.88 -1.60
N GLY A 56 0.59 6.18 -1.53
CA GLY A 56 1.49 6.86 -2.47
C GLY A 56 2.89 6.26 -2.43
N ASP A 57 3.45 6.14 -1.22
CA ASP A 57 4.81 5.63 -1.03
C ASP A 57 4.98 4.18 -1.55
N LEU A 58 4.01 3.30 -1.27
CA LEU A 58 4.05 1.91 -1.75
C LEU A 58 3.92 1.82 -3.28
N PHE A 59 3.04 2.64 -3.85
CA PHE A 59 2.85 2.68 -5.30
C PHE A 59 4.11 3.18 -6.02
N ASP A 60 4.75 4.22 -5.48
CA ASP A 60 6.01 4.76 -6.00
C ASP A 60 7.15 3.74 -5.89
N GLU A 61 7.23 2.97 -4.80
CA GLU A 61 8.21 1.88 -4.65
C GLU A 61 7.99 0.78 -5.71
N MET A 62 6.73 0.39 -5.97
CA MET A 62 6.42 -0.59 -7.02
C MET A 62 6.82 -0.09 -8.41
N ILE A 63 6.55 1.19 -8.73
CA ILE A 63 6.95 1.80 -10.00
C ILE A 63 8.47 1.82 -10.12
N ALA A 64 9.18 2.30 -9.11
CA ALA A 64 10.64 2.35 -9.11
C ALA A 64 11.26 0.96 -9.35
N ARG A 65 10.70 -0.07 -8.71
CA ARG A 65 11.17 -1.43 -8.87
C ARG A 65 10.86 -2.03 -10.24
N ALA A 66 9.71 -1.71 -10.82
CA ALA A 66 9.35 -2.14 -12.16
C ALA A 66 10.27 -1.52 -13.22
N LEU A 67 10.57 -0.21 -13.10
CA LEU A 67 11.50 0.50 -13.98
C LEU A 67 12.92 -0.06 -13.89
N ALA A 68 13.44 -0.25 -12.67
CA ALA A 68 14.77 -0.83 -12.47
C ALA A 68 14.91 -2.24 -13.08
N ARG A 69 13.83 -3.03 -13.06
CA ARG A 69 13.80 -4.35 -13.72
C ARG A 69 13.81 -4.23 -15.24
N ALA A 70 13.09 -3.25 -15.80
CA ALA A 70 13.09 -2.99 -17.24
C ALA A 70 14.48 -2.54 -17.71
N ASP A 71 15.11 -1.60 -17.00
CA ASP A 71 16.47 -1.14 -17.29
C ASP A 71 17.49 -2.29 -17.24
N ALA A 72 17.38 -3.18 -16.25
CA ALA A 72 18.23 -4.36 -16.16
C ALA A 72 18.02 -5.34 -17.34
N ALA A 73 16.78 -5.53 -17.79
CA ALA A 73 16.48 -6.37 -18.95
C ALA A 73 17.00 -5.77 -20.26
N ASP A 74 16.92 -4.45 -20.41
CA ASP A 74 17.46 -3.73 -21.57
C ASP A 74 18.99 -3.80 -21.59
N ALA A 75 19.66 -3.65 -20.44
CA ALA A 75 21.10 -3.81 -20.32
C ALA A 75 21.59 -5.22 -20.68
N MET A 76 20.81 -6.26 -20.32
CA MET A 76 21.12 -7.65 -20.69
C MET A 76 20.90 -7.92 -22.18
N THR A 77 19.94 -7.24 -22.80
CA THR A 77 19.63 -7.37 -24.24
C THR A 77 20.58 -6.54 -25.11
N ALA A 78 21.16 -5.47 -24.56
CA ALA A 78 22.14 -4.61 -25.20
C ALA A 78 23.59 -5.15 -25.13
N ALA A 79 23.84 -6.25 -24.41
CA ALA A 79 25.15 -6.90 -24.41
C ALA A 79 25.53 -7.34 -25.85
N PRO A 80 26.70 -6.92 -26.37
CA PRO A 80 26.93 -6.87 -27.80
C PRO A 80 27.06 -8.26 -28.44
N HIS A 81 26.31 -8.46 -29.52
CA HIS A 81 26.59 -9.42 -30.59
C HIS A 81 27.82 -8.98 -31.43
N GLU A 82 28.91 -8.56 -30.80
CA GLU A 82 30.16 -8.22 -31.50
C GLU A 82 31.35 -8.92 -30.85
N ALA A 83 31.56 -10.16 -31.27
CA ALA A 83 32.90 -10.71 -31.50
C ALA A 83 32.74 -12.01 -32.32
N ARG A 84 32.33 -11.88 -33.57
CA ARG A 84 32.58 -12.92 -34.57
C ARG A 84 33.98 -12.68 -35.11
N PRO A 85 35.03 -13.45 -34.72
CA PRO A 85 36.32 -13.32 -35.37
C PRO A 85 36.18 -13.79 -36.82
N HIS A 86 36.10 -12.82 -37.73
CA HIS A 86 36.35 -13.05 -39.14
C HIS A 86 37.81 -13.50 -39.30
N ARG A 87 37.97 -14.81 -39.58
CA ARG A 87 38.93 -15.44 -40.49
C ARG A 87 40.34 -14.81 -40.56
N ARG A 88 41.37 -15.63 -40.32
CA ARG A 88 42.49 -15.70 -41.27
C ARG A 88 42.94 -17.14 -41.45
N ALA A 89 42.72 -17.62 -42.66
CA ALA A 89 43.43 -18.74 -43.22
C ALA A 89 44.84 -18.27 -43.60
N ALA A 90 45.84 -19.06 -43.21
CA ALA A 90 47.10 -19.29 -43.91
C ALA A 90 47.75 -20.51 -43.27
#